data_AF-A0A2P4SPH5-F1
#
_entry.id   AF-A0A2P4SPH5-F1
#
_cell.length_a   1.000
_cell.length_b   1.000
_cell.length_c   1.000
_cell.angle_alpha   90.00
_cell.angle_beta   90.00
_cell.angle_gamma   90.00
#
_symmetry.space_group_name_H-M   'P 1'
#
loop_
_entity.id
_entity.type
_entity.pdbx_description
1 polymer ?
#
loop_
_entity_poly.entity_id
_entity_poly.type
_entity_poly.pdbx_seq_one_letter_code
_entity_poly.pdbx_strand_id
1 'polypeptide(L)'
;MKPTRSGTKWVHVSCALWIPEVSIGSPEKMEPITKVSHIPSSRWALICSLCNEKVGASIQCSVKNCRTAFHVTCAFDRGLEMKTILAENDEVKFKSYCPKHSSTKRADDETFSDHLCQENGNGIQDSALPAHIDPFHSMDQNQEEAHRVSLRKQKLQQLEDEFYTFVESLEVAKALRLPEELVGFLYQYWKLKRKANFNKPLITPKKDEEDNLAKREQDVLFRRLQLFTHLRQDLERVSSALPVVV
;
A
#
# COMPACT_ATOMS: atom_id res chain seq x y z
N MET A 1 3.40 -23.65 0.83
CA MET A 1 4.52 -22.93 0.18
C MET A 1 4.28 -22.84 -1.32
N LYS A 2 4.97 -21.94 -2.03
CA LYS A 2 4.93 -21.80 -3.49
C LYS A 2 6.35 -21.65 -4.07
N PRO A 3 6.60 -22.15 -5.30
CA PRO A 3 7.93 -22.11 -5.90
C PRO A 3 8.29 -20.70 -6.40
N THR A 4 9.58 -20.39 -6.43
CA THR A 4 10.10 -19.20 -7.13
C THR A 4 10.05 -19.39 -8.64
N ARG A 5 10.22 -18.31 -9.43
CA ARG A 5 10.24 -18.39 -10.92
C ARG A 5 11.22 -19.43 -11.48
N SER A 6 12.34 -19.67 -10.80
CA SER A 6 13.34 -20.68 -11.16
C SER A 6 12.94 -22.12 -10.82
N GLY A 7 11.91 -22.35 -10.01
CA GLY A 7 11.50 -23.66 -9.49
C GLY A 7 12.44 -24.25 -8.43
N THR A 8 13.59 -23.64 -8.18
CA THR A 8 14.65 -24.17 -7.31
C THR A 8 14.51 -23.80 -5.84
N LYS A 9 13.69 -22.79 -5.51
CA LYS A 9 13.46 -22.34 -4.14
C LYS A 9 11.97 -22.28 -3.85
N TRP A 10 11.61 -22.44 -2.59
CA TRP A 10 10.25 -22.38 -2.11
C TRP A 10 10.12 -21.29 -1.07
N VAL A 11 9.01 -20.56 -1.12
CA VAL A 11 8.73 -19.46 -0.19
C VAL A 11 7.32 -19.64 0.36
N HIS A 12 7.12 -19.31 1.63
CA HIS A 12 5.77 -19.21 2.18
C HIS A 12 5.01 -18.10 1.47
N VAL A 13 3.76 -18.36 1.10
CA VAL A 13 2.89 -17.34 0.50
C VAL A 13 2.76 -16.17 1.48
N SER A 14 2.63 -16.44 2.79
CA SER A 14 2.64 -15.42 3.84
C SER A 14 3.89 -14.53 3.79
N CYS A 15 5.10 -15.10 3.73
CA CYS A 15 6.33 -14.31 3.64
C CYS A 15 6.34 -13.41 2.39
N ALA A 16 5.86 -13.92 1.25
CA ALA A 16 5.81 -13.16 0.00
C ALA A 16 4.80 -11.98 0.05
N LEU A 17 3.79 -12.05 0.91
CA LEU A 17 2.81 -10.98 1.07
C LEU A 17 3.29 -9.88 2.04
N TRP A 18 3.99 -10.28 3.09
CA TRP A 18 4.42 -9.37 4.16
C TRP A 18 5.79 -8.71 3.91
N ILE A 19 6.57 -9.21 2.94
CA ILE A 19 7.83 -8.59 2.52
C ILE A 19 7.55 -7.71 1.28
N PRO A 20 7.61 -6.38 1.39
CA PRO A 20 7.18 -5.46 0.32
C PRO A 20 7.92 -5.62 -1.01
N GLU A 21 9.16 -6.08 -0.96
CA GLU A 21 10.02 -6.23 -2.14
C GLU A 21 9.71 -7.52 -2.94
N VAL A 22 8.98 -8.45 -2.36
CA VAL A 22 8.57 -9.71 -3.01
C VAL A 22 7.28 -9.49 -3.80
N SER A 23 7.13 -10.18 -4.93
CA SER A 23 5.92 -10.09 -5.76
C SER A 23 5.42 -11.48 -6.15
N ILE A 24 4.11 -11.60 -6.35
CA ILE A 24 3.48 -12.84 -6.83
C ILE A 24 3.09 -12.64 -8.29
N GLY A 25 3.54 -13.54 -9.16
CA GLY A 25 3.36 -13.42 -10.62
C GLY A 25 1.88 -13.44 -11.03
N SER A 26 1.13 -14.45 -10.58
CA SER A 26 -0.32 -14.53 -10.75
C SER A 26 -1.00 -14.47 -9.38
N PRO A 27 -1.74 -13.38 -9.05
CA PRO A 27 -2.49 -13.28 -7.79
C PRO A 27 -3.56 -14.36 -7.63
N GLU A 28 -4.16 -14.82 -8.73
CA GLU A 28 -5.18 -15.88 -8.73
C GLU A 28 -4.59 -17.25 -8.36
N LYS A 29 -3.44 -17.59 -8.94
CA LYS A 29 -2.77 -18.89 -8.71
C LYS A 29 -1.77 -18.88 -7.56
N MET A 30 -1.50 -17.70 -7.01
CA MET A 30 -0.48 -17.44 -5.98
C MET A 30 0.93 -17.86 -6.39
N GLU A 31 1.23 -17.87 -7.69
CA GLU A 31 2.49 -18.38 -8.21
C GLU A 31 2.87 -17.78 -9.56
N PRO A 32 4.17 -17.83 -9.92
CA PRO A 32 5.30 -18.13 -9.03
C PRO A 32 5.60 -16.95 -8.09
N ILE A 33 6.37 -17.22 -7.02
CA ILE A 33 6.97 -16.14 -6.22
C ILE A 33 8.12 -15.53 -7.02
N THR A 34 8.12 -14.20 -7.13
CA THR A 34 9.06 -13.43 -7.94
C THR A 34 9.73 -12.34 -7.10
N LYS A 35 10.82 -11.76 -7.62
CA LYS A 35 11.59 -10.67 -6.98
C LYS A 35 12.17 -10.98 -5.59
N VAL A 36 12.34 -12.26 -5.22
CA VAL A 36 13.05 -12.65 -3.98
C VAL A 36 14.49 -12.11 -3.95
N SER A 37 15.14 -11.98 -5.11
CA SER A 37 16.47 -11.37 -5.25
C SER A 37 16.51 -9.86 -5.00
N HIS A 38 15.35 -9.19 -4.95
CA HIS A 38 15.26 -7.75 -4.70
C HIS A 38 15.17 -7.44 -3.20
N ILE A 39 15.04 -8.45 -2.33
CA ILE A 39 15.02 -8.26 -0.89
C ILE A 39 16.39 -7.71 -0.45
N PRO A 40 16.46 -6.52 0.18
CA PRO A 40 17.72 -5.91 0.55
C PRO A 40 18.45 -6.75 1.60
N SER A 41 19.78 -6.79 1.51
CA SER A 41 20.66 -7.55 2.43
C SER A 41 20.43 -7.19 3.91
N SER A 42 19.96 -5.96 4.19
CA SER A 42 19.59 -5.52 5.54
C SER A 42 18.53 -6.40 6.18
N ARG A 43 17.51 -6.88 5.43
CA ARG A 43 16.45 -7.75 5.97
C ARG A 43 16.96 -9.15 6.31
N TRP A 44 17.88 -9.68 5.51
CA TRP A 44 18.57 -10.95 5.77
C TRP A 44 19.57 -10.84 6.93
N ALA A 45 20.02 -9.63 7.23
CA ALA A 45 20.98 -9.38 8.30
C ALA A 45 20.34 -9.32 9.70
N LEU A 46 19.01 -9.14 9.78
CA LEU A 46 18.28 -9.02 11.03
C LEU A 46 18.16 -10.36 11.75
N ILE A 47 18.22 -10.33 13.08
CA ILE A 47 17.95 -11.47 13.95
C ILE A 47 16.49 -11.38 14.39
N CYS A 48 15.75 -12.47 14.22
CA CYS A 48 14.37 -12.55 14.67
C CYS A 48 14.32 -12.56 16.20
N SER A 49 13.63 -11.60 16.82
CA SER A 49 13.52 -11.50 18.28
C SER A 49 12.65 -12.57 18.93
N LEU A 50 12.01 -13.42 18.12
CA LEU A 50 11.07 -14.44 18.58
C LEU A 50 11.75 -15.82 18.63
N CYS A 51 12.57 -16.17 17.63
CA CYS A 51 13.33 -17.42 17.59
C CYS A 51 14.84 -17.25 17.85
N ASN A 52 15.34 -16.02 17.92
CA ASN A 52 16.75 -15.65 18.09
C ASN A 52 17.69 -16.17 16.99
N GLU A 53 17.16 -16.48 15.81
CA GLU A 53 17.93 -16.94 14.66
C GLU A 53 18.02 -15.89 13.55
N LYS A 54 19.08 -16.00 12.73
CA LYS A 54 19.35 -15.16 11.56
C LYS A 54 19.15 -15.97 10.27
N VAL A 55 17.96 -16.55 10.11
CA VAL A 55 17.62 -17.43 9.00
C VAL A 55 16.48 -16.85 8.17
N GLY A 56 16.77 -16.51 6.91
CA GLY A 56 15.79 -15.87 6.04
C GLY A 56 15.70 -14.35 6.22
N ALA A 57 14.64 -13.76 5.65
CA ALA A 57 14.40 -12.32 5.69
C ALA A 57 13.39 -11.96 6.77
N SER A 58 13.74 -11.02 7.64
CA SER A 58 12.84 -10.52 8.70
C SER A 58 12.07 -9.27 8.28
N ILE A 59 10.88 -9.10 8.88
CA ILE A 59 10.10 -7.86 8.87
C ILE A 59 10.30 -7.13 10.22
N GLN A 60 9.90 -5.86 10.29
CA GLN A 60 10.06 -5.04 11.49
C GLN A 60 8.70 -4.53 11.97
N CYS A 61 8.63 -4.22 13.26
CA CYS A 61 7.46 -3.59 13.86
C CYS A 61 7.12 -2.27 13.14
N SER A 62 5.84 -2.04 12.88
CA SER A 62 5.34 -0.85 12.18
C SER A 62 5.20 0.39 13.07
N VAL A 63 5.47 0.28 14.37
CA VAL A 63 5.51 1.44 15.29
C VAL A 63 6.77 2.27 15.02
N LYS A 64 6.60 3.59 14.89
CA LYS A 64 7.72 4.53 14.68
C LYS A 64 8.78 4.32 15.76
N ASN A 65 10.06 4.32 15.37
CA ASN A 65 11.23 4.09 16.22
C ASN A 65 11.38 2.68 16.84
N CYS A 66 10.46 1.75 16.59
CA CYS A 66 10.63 0.36 17.00
C CYS A 66 11.46 -0.40 15.97
N ARG A 67 12.62 -0.94 16.38
CA ARG A 67 13.50 -1.73 15.50
C ARG A 67 13.36 -3.23 15.66
N THR A 68 12.41 -3.69 16.47
CA THR A 68 12.18 -5.12 16.71
C THR A 68 11.84 -5.82 15.40
N ALA A 69 12.65 -6.82 15.07
CA ALA A 69 12.53 -7.60 13.85
C ALA A 69 12.10 -9.03 14.16
N PHE A 70 11.33 -9.63 13.27
CA PHE A 70 10.86 -11.01 13.41
C PHE A 70 10.51 -11.61 12.05
N HIS A 71 10.55 -12.94 11.96
CA HIS A 71 10.03 -13.63 10.80
C HIS A 71 8.51 -13.53 10.76
N VAL A 72 7.98 -13.48 9.54
CA VAL A 72 6.54 -13.46 9.28
C VAL A 72 5.86 -14.67 9.92
N THR A 73 6.42 -15.87 9.73
CA THR A 73 5.91 -17.11 10.34
C THR A 73 5.98 -17.08 11.86
N CYS A 74 7.11 -16.66 12.43
CA CYS A 74 7.25 -16.56 13.89
C CYS A 74 6.24 -15.60 14.53
N ALA A 75 5.85 -14.54 13.82
CA ALA A 75 4.80 -13.61 14.25
C ALA A 75 3.42 -14.28 14.24
N PHE A 76 3.10 -15.04 13.19
CA PHE A 76 1.85 -15.83 13.13
C PHE A 76 1.79 -16.87 14.25
N ASP A 77 2.85 -17.65 14.44
CA ASP A 77 2.89 -18.72 15.44
C ASP A 77 2.74 -18.21 16.88
N ARG A 78 3.16 -16.97 17.14
CA ARG A 78 3.01 -16.30 18.44
C ARG A 78 1.78 -15.40 18.53
N GLY A 79 0.91 -15.42 17.52
CA GLY A 79 -0.32 -14.65 17.49
C GLY A 79 -0.11 -13.13 17.58
N LEU A 80 0.98 -12.61 17.01
CA LEU A 80 1.23 -11.17 17.00
C LEU A 80 0.18 -10.44 16.18
N GLU A 81 -0.08 -9.19 16.55
CA GLU A 81 -1.05 -8.37 15.82
C GLU A 81 -0.49 -8.01 14.44
N MET A 82 -1.25 -8.37 13.40
CA MET A 82 -0.89 -8.20 12.00
C MET A 82 -2.13 -7.70 11.25
N LYS A 83 -2.08 -6.45 10.77
CA LYS A 83 -3.19 -5.73 10.13
C LYS A 83 -2.92 -5.49 8.64
N THR A 84 -3.97 -5.63 7.85
CA THR A 84 -4.02 -5.18 6.44
C THR A 84 -4.93 -3.96 6.39
N ILE A 85 -4.41 -2.83 5.91
CA ILE A 85 -5.10 -1.54 5.90
C ILE A 85 -5.19 -1.09 4.46
N LEU A 86 -6.40 -0.75 4.00
CA LEU A 86 -6.58 -0.06 2.73
C LEU A 86 -6.40 1.44 2.98
N ALA A 87 -5.41 2.05 2.34
CA ALA A 87 -5.24 3.49 2.37
C ALA A 87 -6.17 4.16 1.35
N GLU A 88 -6.42 5.47 1.52
CA GLU A 88 -7.32 6.26 0.67
C GLU A 88 -6.92 6.30 -0.82
N ASN A 89 -5.68 5.95 -1.13
CA ASN A 89 -5.14 5.82 -2.49
C ASN A 89 -5.27 4.39 -3.06
N ASP A 90 -6.17 3.56 -2.51
CA ASP A 90 -6.37 2.15 -2.87
C ASP A 90 -5.13 1.26 -2.65
N GLU A 91 -4.16 1.75 -1.88
CA GLU A 91 -2.95 1.01 -1.55
C GLU A 91 -3.21 0.09 -0.35
N VAL A 92 -2.92 -1.20 -0.53
CA VAL A 92 -2.97 -2.18 0.56
C VAL A 92 -1.67 -2.12 1.35
N LYS A 93 -1.73 -1.66 2.60
CA LYS A 93 -0.61 -1.58 3.53
C LYS A 93 -0.67 -2.69 4.57
N PHE A 94 0.47 -3.32 4.82
CA PHE A 94 0.62 -4.34 5.86
C PHE A 94 1.31 -3.74 7.08
N LYS A 95 0.68 -3.85 8.25
CA LYS A 95 1.25 -3.42 9.54
C LYS A 95 1.39 -4.61 10.46
N SER A 96 2.57 -4.77 11.05
CA SER A 96 2.88 -5.85 12.00
C SER A 96 3.41 -5.26 13.29
N TYR A 97 3.02 -5.82 14.43
CA TYR A 97 3.37 -5.28 15.74
C TYR A 97 4.16 -6.31 16.54
N CYS A 98 5.23 -5.88 17.20
CA CYS A 98 6.01 -6.77 18.08
C CYS A 98 5.20 -7.11 19.35
N PRO A 99 5.64 -8.05 20.21
CA PRO A 99 4.93 -8.37 21.44
C PRO A 99 4.66 -7.16 22.35
N LYS A 100 5.54 -6.16 22.34
CA LYS A 100 5.40 -4.93 23.14
C LYS A 100 4.35 -3.95 22.58
N HIS A 101 4.02 -4.07 21.30
CA HIS A 101 3.11 -3.16 20.59
C HIS A 101 1.87 -3.88 20.01
N SER A 102 1.76 -5.19 20.21
CA SER A 102 0.54 -5.94 19.91
C SER A 102 -0.45 -5.64 21.02
N SER A 103 -1.48 -4.89 20.69
CA SER A 103 -2.54 -4.50 21.61
C SER A 103 -3.42 -5.71 21.88
N THR A 104 -3.21 -6.40 22.99
CA THR A 104 -4.18 -7.38 23.47
C THR A 104 -5.39 -6.60 24.04
N LYS A 105 -6.33 -6.18 23.16
CA LYS A 105 -7.58 -5.39 23.39
C LYS A 105 -7.31 -3.88 23.65
N ARG A 106 -7.97 -2.89 23.03
CA ARG A 106 -9.29 -2.75 22.36
C ARG A 106 -9.17 -1.86 21.09
N ALA A 107 -10.20 -1.94 20.26
CA ALA A 107 -10.40 -1.12 19.07
C ALA A 107 -11.10 0.22 19.40
N ASP A 108 -10.87 1.17 18.49
CA ASP A 108 -11.68 2.34 18.08
C ASP A 108 -11.39 3.75 18.67
N ASP A 109 -11.35 4.68 17.70
CA ASP A 109 -11.38 6.16 17.68
C ASP A 109 -10.15 7.03 18.04
N GLU A 110 -9.47 7.49 16.97
CA GLU A 110 -9.39 8.90 16.53
C GLU A 110 -9.51 10.04 17.57
N THR A 111 -8.47 10.89 17.57
CA THR A 111 -8.55 12.37 17.55
C THR A 111 -8.84 13.15 18.86
N PHE A 112 -7.78 13.83 19.32
CA PHE A 112 -7.69 15.09 20.09
C PHE A 112 -8.61 15.34 21.31
N SER A 113 -8.02 15.46 22.50
CA SER A 113 -7.95 16.75 23.24
C SER A 113 -7.19 16.65 24.57
N ASP A 114 -6.51 17.74 24.88
CA ASP A 114 -5.77 18.09 26.09
C ASP A 114 -6.52 17.96 27.43
N HIS A 115 -5.69 17.77 28.47
CA HIS A 115 -5.80 18.20 29.87
C HIS A 115 -7.13 18.06 30.65
N LEU A 116 -7.08 17.32 31.77
CA LEU A 116 -7.10 17.91 33.11
C LEU A 116 -6.66 16.89 34.19
N CYS A 117 -5.91 17.40 35.15
CA CYS A 117 -5.27 16.74 36.28
C CYS A 117 -6.19 16.61 37.50
N GLN A 118 -5.97 15.58 38.34
CA GLN A 118 -6.17 15.72 39.78
C GLN A 118 -5.27 14.76 40.58
N GLU A 119 -4.66 15.35 41.60
CA GLU A 119 -3.58 14.85 42.45
C GLU A 119 -4.04 13.89 43.55
N ASN A 120 -3.08 13.08 44.04
CA ASN A 120 -2.72 12.82 45.45
C ASN A 120 -1.99 11.46 45.51
N GLY A 121 -0.77 11.27 45.98
CA GLY A 121 0.27 12.13 46.55
C GLY A 121 1.45 11.23 47.01
N ASN A 122 2.60 11.88 47.24
CA ASN A 122 3.81 11.44 47.96
C ASN A 122 4.87 10.55 47.28
N GLY A 123 6.08 11.13 47.16
CA GLY A 123 7.32 10.37 47.42
C GLY A 123 8.61 10.71 46.65
N ILE A 124 9.07 11.97 46.71
CA ILE A 124 10.49 12.41 46.88
C ILE A 124 11.60 11.88 45.92
N GLN A 125 12.09 12.82 45.09
CA GLN A 125 13.49 13.21 44.71
C GLN A 125 14.45 12.10 44.19
N ASP A 126 15.07 12.21 43.01
CA ASP A 126 16.07 13.24 42.69
C ASP A 126 16.33 13.50 41.18
N SER A 127 16.26 14.79 40.82
CA SER A 127 17.14 15.59 39.94
C SER A 127 17.82 15.00 38.67
N ALA A 128 17.31 15.35 37.48
CA ALA A 128 17.97 16.25 36.50
C ALA A 128 17.04 16.58 35.30
N LEU A 129 16.97 17.86 34.95
CA LEU A 129 16.03 18.53 34.04
C LEU A 129 16.35 18.40 32.52
N PRO A 130 15.41 18.79 31.64
CA PRO A 130 15.30 18.35 30.25
C PRO A 130 15.75 19.41 29.22
N ALA A 131 16.12 18.96 28.02
CA ALA A 131 16.28 19.81 26.85
C ALA A 131 15.17 19.50 25.82
N HIS A 132 14.28 20.48 25.65
CA HIS A 132 13.59 20.90 24.43
C HIS A 132 12.91 19.83 23.55
N ILE A 133 11.58 19.79 23.62
CA ILE A 133 10.71 19.27 22.55
C ILE A 133 10.56 20.39 21.52
N ASP A 134 10.98 20.17 20.28
CA ASP A 134 10.69 21.05 19.16
C ASP A 134 9.31 20.69 18.55
N PRO A 135 8.31 21.60 18.57
CA PRO A 135 6.98 21.38 17.97
C PRO A 135 6.94 21.43 16.43
N PHE A 136 8.08 21.48 15.75
CA PHE A 136 8.15 21.83 14.32
C PHE A 136 7.80 20.70 13.35
N HIS A 137 7.77 19.43 13.78
CA HIS A 137 7.73 18.30 12.84
C HIS A 137 6.32 17.85 12.39
N SER A 138 5.26 18.36 13.02
CA SER A 138 3.87 17.99 12.72
C SER A 138 3.26 18.79 11.56
N MET A 139 3.74 20.02 11.31
CA MET A 139 3.27 20.83 10.18
C MET A 139 3.91 20.37 8.87
N ASP A 140 5.14 19.84 8.95
CA ASP A 140 5.94 19.42 7.81
C ASP A 140 5.36 18.20 7.08
N GLN A 141 4.80 17.23 7.81
CA GLN A 141 4.12 16.06 7.20
C GLN A 141 2.84 16.46 6.46
N ASN A 142 2.06 17.40 7.02
CA ASN A 142 0.83 17.90 6.41
C ASN A 142 1.15 18.77 5.18
N GLN A 143 2.28 19.48 5.21
CA GLN A 143 2.80 20.29 4.11
C GLN A 143 3.38 19.43 2.97
N GLU A 144 4.08 18.34 3.30
CA GLU A 144 4.52 17.33 2.32
C GLU A 144 3.34 16.66 1.62
N GLU A 145 2.29 16.31 2.36
CA GLU A 145 1.09 15.68 1.80
C GLU A 145 0.32 16.66 0.89
N ALA A 146 0.12 17.90 1.34
CA ALA A 146 -0.44 18.97 0.52
C ALA A 146 0.41 19.25 -0.75
N HIS A 147 1.74 19.21 -0.62
CA HIS A 147 2.66 19.36 -1.74
C HIS A 147 2.53 18.21 -2.75
N ARG A 148 2.37 16.96 -2.29
CA ARG A 148 2.13 15.80 -3.15
C ARG A 148 0.79 15.86 -3.87
N VAL A 149 -0.27 16.28 -3.19
CA VAL A 149 -1.60 16.49 -3.79
C VAL A 149 -1.54 17.60 -4.84
N SER A 150 -0.85 18.70 -4.54
CA SER A 150 -0.61 19.80 -5.48
C SER A 150 0.16 19.33 -6.72
N LEU A 151 1.23 18.56 -6.54
CA LEU A 151 2.02 18.02 -7.65
C LEU A 151 1.21 17.04 -8.53
N ARG A 152 0.34 16.22 -7.91
CA ARG A 152 -0.58 15.34 -8.65
C ARG A 152 -1.57 16.16 -9.48
N LYS A 153 -2.14 17.21 -8.90
CA LYS A 153 -3.05 18.14 -9.60
C LYS A 153 -2.36 18.82 -10.78
N GLN A 154 -1.11 19.26 -10.60
CA GLN A 154 -0.31 19.87 -11.66
C GLN A 154 0.00 18.87 -12.80
N LYS A 155 0.36 17.62 -12.47
CA LYS A 155 0.57 16.57 -13.47
C LYS A 155 -0.71 16.23 -14.24
N LEU A 156 -1.85 16.16 -13.56
CA LEU A 156 -3.14 15.95 -14.22
C LEU A 156 -3.47 17.11 -15.16
N GLN A 157 -3.28 18.35 -14.73
CA GLN A 157 -3.47 19.52 -15.58
C GLN A 157 -2.56 19.46 -16.82
N GLN A 158 -1.29 19.07 -16.66
CA GLN A 158 -0.37 18.91 -17.79
C GLN A 158 -0.86 17.84 -18.77
N LEU A 159 -1.31 16.69 -18.29
CA LEU A 159 -1.85 15.63 -19.14
C LEU A 159 -3.14 16.07 -19.86
N GLU A 160 -3.99 16.85 -19.20
CA GLU A 160 -5.19 17.44 -19.83
C GLU A 160 -4.81 18.47 -20.91
N ASP A 161 -3.82 19.31 -20.63
CA ASP A 161 -3.31 20.34 -21.53
C ASP A 161 -2.57 19.75 -22.72
N GLU A 162 -2.01 18.55 -22.60
CA GLU A 162 -1.30 17.82 -23.65
C GLU A 162 -2.17 16.73 -24.28
N PHE A 163 -3.40 16.48 -23.84
CA PHE A 163 -4.23 15.33 -24.26
C PHE A 163 -4.25 15.07 -25.78
N TYR A 164 -4.30 16.14 -26.59
CA TYR A 164 -4.31 16.08 -28.05
C TYR A 164 -2.99 15.61 -28.69
N THR A 165 -1.92 15.39 -27.94
CA THR A 165 -0.71 14.75 -28.45
C THR A 165 -0.84 13.23 -28.44
N PHE A 166 -1.73 12.68 -27.60
CA PHE A 166 -1.92 11.23 -27.44
C PHE A 166 -3.01 10.65 -28.35
N VAL A 167 -3.67 11.46 -29.17
CA VAL A 167 -4.72 10.99 -30.10
C VAL A 167 -4.17 10.89 -31.51
N GLU A 168 -4.10 9.67 -32.03
CA GLU A 168 -3.77 9.40 -33.42
C GLU A 168 -5.05 9.37 -34.28
N SER A 169 -5.31 10.45 -35.01
CA SER A 169 -6.51 10.60 -35.85
C SER A 169 -6.63 9.51 -36.93
N LEU A 170 -5.50 9.00 -37.42
CA LEU A 170 -5.45 7.94 -38.43
C LEU A 170 -5.95 6.59 -37.87
N GLU A 171 -5.58 6.25 -36.64
CA GLU A 171 -6.06 5.03 -35.99
C GLU A 171 -7.56 5.08 -35.74
N VAL A 172 -8.07 6.24 -35.30
CA VAL A 172 -9.49 6.47 -35.07
C VAL A 172 -10.28 6.36 -36.38
N ALA A 173 -9.78 6.93 -37.47
CA ALA A 173 -10.40 6.83 -38.80
C ALA A 173 -10.50 5.37 -39.27
N LYS A 174 -9.44 4.59 -39.09
CA LYS A 174 -9.42 3.14 -39.40
C LYS A 174 -10.41 2.36 -38.53
N ALA A 175 -10.42 2.61 -37.22
CA ALA A 175 -11.28 1.89 -36.28
C ALA A 175 -12.78 2.14 -36.55
N LEU A 176 -13.14 3.39 -36.87
CA LEU A 176 -14.53 3.79 -37.16
C LEU A 176 -14.92 3.61 -38.63
N ARG A 177 -13.96 3.23 -39.50
CA ARG A 177 -14.15 3.12 -40.96
C ARG A 177 -14.70 4.41 -41.59
N LEU A 178 -14.19 5.56 -41.13
CA LEU A 178 -14.58 6.89 -41.61
C LEU A 178 -13.47 7.51 -42.47
N PRO A 179 -13.80 8.41 -43.42
CA PRO A 179 -12.80 9.14 -44.19
C PRO A 179 -11.86 9.95 -43.29
N GLU A 180 -10.56 9.89 -43.56
CA GLU A 180 -9.53 10.54 -42.76
C GLU A 180 -9.71 12.07 -42.70
N GLU A 181 -10.08 12.69 -43.83
CA GLU A 181 -10.37 14.13 -43.89
C GLU A 181 -11.49 14.55 -42.93
N LEU A 182 -12.56 13.74 -42.85
CA LEU A 182 -13.70 14.01 -41.97
C LEU A 182 -13.32 13.86 -40.50
N VAL A 183 -12.55 12.82 -40.17
CA VAL A 183 -12.03 12.61 -38.81
C VAL A 183 -11.04 13.72 -38.42
N GLY A 184 -10.18 14.14 -39.35
CA GLY A 184 -9.26 15.27 -39.15
C GLY A 184 -9.99 16.58 -38.88
N PHE A 185 -11.04 16.89 -39.65
CA PHE A 185 -11.88 18.07 -39.43
C PHE A 185 -12.58 18.03 -38.06
N LEU A 186 -13.22 16.90 -37.72
CA LEU A 186 -13.88 16.72 -36.42
C LEU A 186 -12.89 16.82 -35.26
N TYR A 187 -11.70 16.23 -35.41
CA TYR A 187 -10.64 16.28 -34.41
C TYR A 187 -10.16 17.71 -34.16
N GLN A 188 -9.93 18.48 -35.22
CA GLN A 188 -9.50 19.87 -35.10
C GLN A 188 -10.59 20.74 -34.45
N TYR A 189 -11.85 20.56 -34.85
CA TYR A 189 -12.99 21.23 -34.20
C TYR A 189 -13.07 20.88 -32.71
N TRP A 190 -12.98 19.60 -32.38
CA TRP A 190 -13.04 19.10 -31.01
C TRP A 190 -11.90 19.66 -30.15
N LYS A 191 -10.67 19.65 -30.65
CA LYS A 191 -9.48 20.22 -29.99
C LYS A 191 -9.67 21.70 -29.68
N LEU A 192 -10.10 22.49 -30.67
CA LEU A 192 -10.34 23.93 -30.50
C LEU A 192 -11.47 24.19 -29.50
N LYS A 193 -12.56 23.44 -29.58
CA LYS A 193 -13.71 23.61 -28.69
C LYS A 193 -13.39 23.21 -27.25
N ARG A 194 -12.55 22.19 -27.03
CA ARG A 194 -12.05 21.81 -25.70
C ARG A 194 -11.13 22.87 -25.09
N LYS A 195 -10.21 23.42 -25.89
CA LYS A 195 -9.34 24.54 -25.46
C LYS A 195 -10.14 25.79 -25.09
N ALA A 196 -11.18 26.11 -25.86
CA ALA A 196 -12.07 27.23 -25.54
C ALA A 196 -12.93 27.00 -24.29
N ASN A 197 -13.13 25.74 -23.88
CA ASN A 197 -13.93 25.34 -22.72
C ASN A 197 -13.07 24.90 -21.53
N PHE A 198 -11.86 25.43 -21.39
CA PHE A 198 -10.94 25.10 -20.29
C PHE A 198 -10.72 23.59 -20.12
N ASN A 199 -10.50 22.87 -21.24
CA ASN A 199 -10.28 21.42 -21.33
C ASN A 199 -11.42 20.51 -20.85
N LYS A 200 -12.59 21.06 -20.51
CA LYS A 200 -13.76 20.25 -20.17
C LYS A 200 -14.17 19.35 -21.33
N PRO A 201 -14.44 18.05 -21.10
CA PRO A 201 -14.88 17.14 -22.15
C PRO A 201 -16.16 17.64 -22.81
N LEU A 202 -16.21 17.55 -24.14
CA LEU A 202 -17.35 17.99 -24.95
C LEU A 202 -18.54 17.04 -24.88
N ILE A 203 -18.25 15.78 -24.60
CA ILE A 203 -19.23 14.74 -24.35
C ILE A 203 -18.86 14.22 -22.97
N THR A 204 -19.71 14.45 -21.99
CA THR A 204 -19.60 13.76 -20.71
C THR A 204 -19.82 12.27 -20.98
N PRO A 205 -18.86 11.40 -20.64
CA PRO A 205 -19.10 9.96 -20.68
C PRO A 205 -20.40 9.65 -19.94
N LYS A 206 -21.20 8.71 -20.43
CA LYS A 206 -22.38 8.26 -19.69
C LYS A 206 -21.88 7.74 -18.33
N LYS A 207 -22.54 8.13 -17.24
CA LYS A 207 -22.21 7.73 -15.85
C LYS A 207 -21.85 6.24 -15.74
N ASP A 208 -22.55 5.41 -16.51
CA ASP A 208 -22.34 3.98 -16.62
C ASP A 208 -20.90 3.57 -16.99
N GLU A 209 -20.17 4.29 -17.85
CA GLU A 209 -18.80 3.91 -18.26
C GLU A 209 -17.74 4.26 -17.21
N GLU A 210 -17.88 5.42 -16.54
CA GLU A 210 -17.02 5.79 -15.40
C GLU A 210 -17.30 4.87 -14.20
N ASP A 211 -18.57 4.59 -13.93
CA ASP A 211 -18.99 3.64 -12.89
C ASP A 211 -18.46 2.23 -13.17
N ASN A 212 -18.36 1.80 -14.44
CA ASN A 212 -17.80 0.50 -14.79
C ASN A 212 -16.30 0.40 -14.53
N LEU A 213 -15.52 1.46 -14.78
CA LEU A 213 -14.08 1.45 -14.50
C LEU A 213 -13.81 1.51 -13.00
N ALA A 214 -14.47 2.44 -12.29
CA ALA A 214 -14.37 2.56 -10.84
C ALA A 214 -14.83 1.27 -10.13
N LYS A 215 -15.92 0.66 -10.60
CA LYS A 215 -16.39 -0.64 -10.09
C LYS A 215 -15.42 -1.77 -10.39
N ARG A 216 -14.77 -1.78 -11.55
CA ARG A 216 -13.73 -2.77 -11.87
C ARG A 216 -12.52 -2.62 -10.97
N GLU A 217 -12.08 -1.40 -10.69
CA GLU A 217 -10.99 -1.12 -9.75
C GLU A 217 -11.38 -1.55 -8.32
N GLN A 218 -12.58 -1.19 -7.88
CA GLN A 218 -13.13 -1.60 -6.59
C GLN A 218 -13.27 -3.14 -6.47
N ASP A 219 -13.70 -3.82 -7.53
CA ASP A 219 -13.81 -5.28 -7.58
C ASP A 219 -12.43 -5.96 -7.53
N VAL A 220 -11.42 -5.40 -8.19
CA VAL A 220 -10.03 -5.89 -8.12
C VAL A 220 -9.49 -5.73 -6.70
N LEU A 221 -9.72 -4.59 -6.07
CA LEU A 221 -9.33 -4.34 -4.68
C LEU A 221 -10.07 -5.27 -3.71
N PHE A 222 -11.36 -5.46 -3.91
CA PHE A 222 -12.18 -6.34 -3.09
C PHE A 222 -11.75 -7.80 -3.21
N ARG A 223 -11.50 -8.29 -4.43
CA ARG A 223 -10.95 -9.64 -4.65
C ARG A 223 -9.59 -9.80 -3.99
N ARG A 224 -8.74 -8.77 -4.06
CA ARG A 224 -7.43 -8.77 -3.41
C ARG A 224 -7.57 -8.81 -1.88
N LEU A 225 -8.51 -8.06 -1.30
CA LEU A 225 -8.85 -8.11 0.13
C LEU A 225 -9.41 -9.46 0.56
N GLN A 226 -10.32 -10.06 -0.22
CA GLN A 226 -10.88 -11.40 0.03
C GLN A 226 -9.80 -12.48 0.01
N LEU A 227 -8.89 -12.39 -0.95
CA LEU A 227 -7.72 -13.27 -1.05
C LEU A 227 -6.87 -13.16 0.22
N PHE A 228 -6.65 -11.94 0.72
CA PHE A 228 -5.91 -11.70 1.97
C PHE A 228 -6.61 -12.20 3.23
N THR A 229 -7.93 -12.02 3.34
CA THR A 229 -8.69 -12.52 4.48
C THR A 229 -8.76 -14.05 4.48
N HIS A 230 -8.92 -14.67 3.31
CA HIS A 230 -8.89 -16.13 3.18
C HIS A 230 -7.52 -16.69 3.54
N LEU A 231 -6.44 -16.08 3.02
CA LEU A 231 -5.06 -16.43 3.39
C LEU A 231 -4.80 -16.31 4.89
N ARG A 232 -5.32 -15.27 5.54
CA ARG A 232 -5.19 -15.11 7.00
C ARG A 232 -5.83 -16.29 7.73
N GLN A 233 -7.05 -16.65 7.36
CA GLN A 233 -7.73 -17.79 7.98
C GLN A 233 -6.99 -19.11 7.72
N ASP A 234 -6.43 -19.29 6.52
CA ASP A 234 -5.67 -20.49 6.17
C ASP A 234 -4.34 -20.55 6.94
N LEU A 235 -3.66 -19.42 7.14
CA LEU A 235 -2.42 -19.35 7.92
C LEU A 235 -2.65 -19.56 9.42
N GLU A 236 -3.73 -19.00 9.97
CA GLU A 236 -4.16 -19.28 11.35
C GLU A 236 -4.50 -20.77 11.55
N ARG A 237 -5.03 -21.45 10.52
CA ARG A 237 -5.32 -22.90 10.53
C ARG A 237 -4.10 -23.80 10.31
N VAL A 238 -3.07 -23.32 9.62
CA VAL A 238 -1.85 -24.11 9.32
C VAL A 238 -0.77 -23.91 10.39
N SER A 239 -0.77 -22.78 11.10
CA SER A 239 0.09 -22.55 12.27
C SER A 239 -0.11 -23.61 13.37
N SER A 240 -1.28 -24.21 13.46
CA SER A 240 -1.53 -25.34 14.37
C SER A 240 -1.04 -26.70 13.85
N ALA A 241 -0.49 -26.79 12.63
CA ALA A 241 -0.37 -28.08 11.94
C ALA A 241 1.01 -28.47 11.38
N LEU A 242 2.06 -27.62 11.32
CA LEU A 242 3.33 -28.04 10.70
C LEU A 242 4.61 -27.50 11.39
N PRO A 243 5.66 -28.34 11.54
CA PRO A 243 6.95 -27.93 12.07
C PRO A 243 7.76 -27.09 11.07
N VAL A 244 8.54 -26.17 11.62
CA VAL A 244 9.42 -25.19 10.96
C VAL A 244 10.43 -25.88 10.03
N VAL A 245 10.43 -25.52 8.74
CA VAL A 245 11.57 -25.75 7.85
C VAL A 245 11.85 -24.45 7.08
N VAL A 246 12.97 -23.81 7.40
CA VAL A 246 13.69 -22.85 6.55
C VAL A 246 15.06 -23.45 6.29
#